data_AF-A0A6J1CDH1-F1
#
_entry.id   AF-A0A6J1CDH1-F1
#
_cell.length_a   1.000
_cell.length_b   1.000
_cell.length_c   1.000
_cell.angle_alpha   90.00
_cell.angle_beta   90.00
_cell.angle_gamma   90.00
#
_symmetry.space_group_name_H-M   'P 1'
#
loop_
_entity.id
_entity.type
_entity.pdbx_description
1 polymer ?
#
loop_
_entity_poly.entity_id
_entity_poly.type
_entity_poly.pdbx_seq_one_letter_code
_entity_poly.pdbx_strand_id
1 'polypeptide(L)'
;MEDLNNSRDQKWIKHYSSSHTILLVGEGDFSFSTCLATTFGSAANMVATSLDSKESLLSKYTHVATNLKELEELGCTVAHDVDATSMSQHPLLRHKSFDRVVFNFPHAGFHFKESDIRQIELHRHLVRGFLRNAKEFLGEEGEIHITHKTAHPFSRWEIVELAREEGLLLKEEPNFFLWEYPNYENKRGDGWNSDGTFPVGACRTFKFAITDDDQSDSSFEALIQSLCLTEDIIDDHSLNYL
;
A
#
# COMPACT_ATOMS: atom_id res chain seq x y z
N MET A 1 0.37 -0.32 44.90
CA MET A 1 -0.19 0.00 43.58
C MET A 1 1.00 0.37 42.74
N GLU A 2 1.52 -0.60 41.98
CA GLU A 2 2.55 -0.36 40.99
C GLU A 2 1.86 0.19 39.75
N ASP A 3 2.30 1.36 39.31
CA ASP A 3 1.90 1.95 38.04
C ASP A 3 2.45 1.07 36.90
N LEU A 4 1.58 0.26 36.33
CA LEU A 4 1.83 -0.50 35.10
C LEU A 4 1.89 0.47 33.92
N ASN A 5 3.04 1.12 33.77
CA ASN A 5 3.39 1.85 32.56
C ASN A 5 3.66 0.83 31.44
N ASN A 6 2.60 0.30 30.84
CA ASN A 6 2.68 -0.61 29.68
C ASN A 6 2.86 0.22 28.40
N SER A 7 3.94 0.98 28.28
CA SER A 7 4.39 1.46 26.98
C SER A 7 5.14 0.31 26.32
N ARG A 8 4.48 -0.44 25.44
CA ARG A 8 5.22 -1.34 24.53
C ARG A 8 6.18 -0.47 23.74
N ASP A 9 7.49 -0.67 23.93
CA ASP A 9 8.51 0.03 23.14
C ASP A 9 8.20 -0.14 21.65
N GLN A 10 8.09 0.99 20.96
CA GLN A 10 7.80 1.05 19.52
C GLN A 10 8.89 0.28 18.78
N LYS A 11 8.51 -0.73 18.00
CA LYS A 11 9.45 -1.53 17.21
C LYS A 11 9.56 -0.98 15.81
N TRP A 12 10.77 -1.03 15.27
CA TRP A 12 11.08 -0.47 13.96
C TRP A 12 11.75 -1.51 13.07
N ILE A 13 11.39 -1.49 11.79
CA ILE A 13 12.13 -2.14 10.71
C ILE A 13 12.27 -1.14 9.57
N LYS A 14 13.50 -0.66 9.37
CA LYS A 14 13.82 0.40 8.41
C LYS A 14 12.93 1.62 8.64
N HIS A 15 12.02 1.91 7.72
CA HIS A 15 11.12 3.07 7.75
C HIS A 15 9.69 2.71 8.14
N TYR A 16 9.48 1.51 8.68
CA TYR A 16 8.18 1.08 9.20
C TYR A 16 8.26 0.92 10.72
N SER A 17 7.22 1.42 11.39
CA SER A 17 7.07 1.37 12.84
C SER A 17 5.85 0.53 13.19
N SER A 18 5.90 -0.18 14.32
CA SER A 18 4.77 -0.95 14.86
C SER A 18 3.55 -0.09 15.22
N SER A 19 3.68 1.23 15.30
CA SER A 19 2.55 2.14 15.51
C SER A 19 1.89 2.61 14.21
N HIS A 20 2.52 2.42 13.06
CA HIS A 20 1.94 2.85 11.78
C HIS A 20 0.75 1.98 11.40
N THR A 21 -0.33 2.60 10.93
CA THR A 21 -1.34 1.95 10.10
C THR A 21 -0.78 1.72 8.70
N ILE A 22 -0.75 0.47 8.25
CA ILE A 22 -0.07 0.09 7.00
C ILE A 22 -1.01 -0.66 6.07
N LEU A 23 -1.15 -0.16 4.84
CA LEU A 23 -1.76 -0.89 3.73
C LEU A 23 -0.65 -1.46 2.84
N LEU A 24 -0.65 -2.78 2.65
CA LEU A 24 0.25 -3.49 1.75
C LEU A 24 -0.53 -3.94 0.52
N VAL A 25 -0.06 -3.52 -0.66
CA VAL A 25 -0.78 -3.65 -1.92
C VAL A 25 -0.06 -4.60 -2.86
N GLY A 26 -0.81 -5.49 -3.49
CA GLY A 26 -0.29 -6.42 -4.49
C GLY A 26 0.68 -7.46 -3.91
N GLU A 27 0.43 -7.92 -2.69
CA GLU A 27 1.19 -8.99 -2.07
C GLU A 27 1.07 -10.26 -2.91
N GLY A 28 2.22 -10.87 -3.23
CA GLY A 28 2.30 -12.17 -3.88
C GLY A 28 2.10 -13.29 -2.87
N ASP A 29 3.20 -13.80 -2.30
CA ASP A 29 3.15 -14.85 -1.28
C ASP A 29 2.95 -14.33 0.15
N PHE A 30 2.72 -13.01 0.33
CA PHE A 30 2.53 -12.32 1.61
C PHE A 30 3.76 -12.29 2.54
N SER A 31 4.93 -12.74 2.08
CA SER A 31 6.13 -12.83 2.94
C SER A 31 6.63 -11.47 3.45
N PHE A 32 6.42 -10.39 2.69
CA PHE A 32 6.78 -9.03 3.13
C PHE A 32 5.89 -8.56 4.28
N SER A 33 4.56 -8.71 4.14
CA SER A 33 3.62 -8.42 5.22
C SER A 33 3.94 -9.25 6.47
N THR A 34 4.21 -10.55 6.32
CA THR A 34 4.57 -11.43 7.44
C THR A 34 5.86 -10.96 8.12
N CYS A 35 6.89 -10.55 7.35
CA CYS A 35 8.14 -9.99 7.89
C CYS A 35 7.88 -8.80 8.82
N LEU A 36 7.07 -7.83 8.39
CA LEU A 36 6.71 -6.66 9.21
C LEU A 36 5.92 -7.09 10.45
N ALA A 37 4.88 -7.90 10.27
CA ALA A 37 4.00 -8.39 11.32
C ALA A 37 4.77 -9.10 12.44
N THR A 38 5.64 -10.06 12.09
CA THR A 38 6.46 -10.81 13.05
C THR A 38 7.46 -9.90 13.75
N THR A 39 8.07 -8.95 13.03
CA THR A 39 9.01 -7.99 13.64
C THR A 39 8.30 -7.10 14.67
N PHE A 40 7.10 -6.63 14.36
CA PHE A 40 6.28 -5.85 15.27
C PHE A 40 5.70 -6.70 16.40
N GLY A 41 5.48 -7.99 16.16
CA GLY A 41 4.80 -8.92 17.08
C GLY A 41 3.29 -8.70 17.13
N SER A 42 2.74 -7.96 16.17
CA SER A 42 1.31 -7.75 15.94
C SER A 42 1.13 -7.12 14.56
N ALA A 43 -0.01 -7.38 13.94
CA ALA A 43 -0.43 -6.81 12.67
C ALA A 43 -1.84 -6.21 12.73
N ALA A 44 -2.34 -5.89 13.93
CA ALA A 44 -3.72 -5.38 14.12
C ALA A 44 -4.01 -4.05 13.38
N ASN A 45 -2.96 -3.29 13.07
CA ASN A 45 -2.98 -2.05 12.29
C ASN A 45 -2.54 -2.23 10.84
N MET A 46 -2.43 -3.47 10.35
CA MET A 46 -2.03 -3.78 8.99
C MET A 46 -3.20 -4.33 8.18
N VAL A 47 -3.27 -3.91 6.92
CA VAL A 47 -4.13 -4.49 5.91
C VAL A 47 -3.26 -4.98 4.75
N ALA A 48 -3.24 -6.27 4.47
CA ALA A 48 -2.47 -6.86 3.39
C ALA A 48 -3.40 -7.32 2.26
N THR A 49 -3.10 -6.92 1.02
CA THR A 49 -4.00 -7.13 -0.11
C THR A 49 -3.30 -7.79 -1.29
N SER A 50 -4.03 -8.63 -2.02
CA SER A 50 -3.58 -9.26 -3.28
C SER A 50 -4.56 -9.01 -4.41
N LEU A 51 -4.04 -8.93 -5.64
CA LEU A 51 -4.88 -8.94 -6.85
C LEU A 51 -5.49 -10.32 -7.08
N ASP A 52 -4.71 -11.38 -6.87
CA ASP A 52 -5.18 -12.75 -7.01
C ASP A 52 -6.14 -13.15 -5.88
N SER A 53 -7.09 -14.02 -6.20
CA SER A 53 -7.94 -14.67 -5.21
C SER A 53 -7.13 -15.61 -4.30
N LYS A 54 -7.65 -15.88 -3.09
CA LYS A 54 -7.02 -16.81 -2.14
C LYS A 54 -6.71 -18.18 -2.76
N GLU A 55 -7.64 -18.71 -3.55
CA GLU A 55 -7.48 -20.00 -4.22
C GLU A 55 -6.33 -19.97 -5.23
N SER A 56 -6.25 -18.91 -6.05
CA SER A 56 -5.17 -18.74 -7.02
C SER A 56 -3.82 -18.66 -6.32
N LEU A 57 -3.71 -17.87 -5.24
CA LEU A 57 -2.50 -17.76 -4.45
C LEU A 57 -2.04 -19.12 -3.91
N LEU A 58 -2.94 -19.87 -3.28
CA LEU A 58 -2.64 -21.21 -2.71
C LEU A 58 -2.14 -22.20 -3.76
N SER A 59 -2.56 -22.02 -5.03
CA SER A 59 -2.04 -22.81 -6.15
C SER A 59 -0.71 -22.30 -6.69
N LYS A 60 -0.46 -20.99 -6.61
CA LYS A 60 0.72 -20.31 -7.18
C LYS A 60 1.95 -20.33 -6.29
N TYR A 61 1.79 -20.28 -4.97
CA TYR A 61 2.89 -20.03 -4.04
C TYR A 61 2.99 -21.08 -2.95
N THR A 62 4.16 -21.69 -2.83
CA THR A 62 4.39 -22.79 -1.88
C THR A 62 4.20 -22.37 -0.42
N HIS A 63 4.57 -21.12 -0.08
CA HIS A 63 4.60 -20.64 1.31
C HIS A 63 3.42 -19.75 1.71
N VAL A 64 2.52 -19.42 0.79
CA VAL A 64 1.44 -18.45 1.07
C VAL A 64 0.47 -18.94 2.14
N ALA A 65 0.20 -20.25 2.23
CA ALA A 65 -0.66 -20.80 3.28
C ALA A 65 -0.10 -20.54 4.69
N THR A 66 1.21 -20.70 4.85
CA THR A 66 1.91 -20.43 6.12
C THR A 66 1.92 -18.93 6.43
N ASN A 67 2.25 -18.09 5.44
CA ASN A 67 2.30 -16.64 5.62
C ASN A 67 0.93 -16.04 5.97
N LEU A 68 -0.13 -16.49 5.29
CA LEU A 68 -1.51 -16.06 5.58
C LEU A 68 -1.96 -16.47 6.98
N LYS A 69 -1.63 -17.69 7.40
CA LYS A 69 -1.95 -18.17 8.76
C LYS A 69 -1.25 -17.31 9.82
N GLU A 70 0.04 -17.05 9.66
CA GLU A 70 0.80 -16.20 10.58
C GLU A 70 0.22 -14.78 10.66
N LEU A 71 -0.16 -14.20 9.50
CA LEU A 71 -0.79 -12.89 9.45
C LEU A 71 -2.13 -12.86 10.19
N GLU A 72 -2.98 -13.88 10.00
CA GLU A 72 -4.25 -14.01 10.71
C GLU A 72 -4.04 -14.14 12.23
N GLU A 73 -3.10 -14.97 12.67
CA GLU A 73 -2.76 -15.16 14.08
C GLU A 73 -2.20 -13.88 14.73
N LEU A 74 -1.51 -13.03 13.97
CA LEU A 74 -1.01 -11.72 14.42
C LEU A 74 -2.05 -10.59 14.31
N GLY A 75 -3.24 -10.87 13.78
CA GLY A 75 -4.38 -9.95 13.69
C GLY A 75 -4.40 -9.06 12.45
N CYS A 76 -3.66 -9.41 11.39
CA CYS A 76 -3.69 -8.69 10.11
C CYS A 76 -5.05 -8.84 9.44
N THR A 77 -5.56 -7.77 8.86
CA THR A 77 -6.69 -7.86 7.92
C THR A 77 -6.17 -8.24 6.54
N VAL A 78 -6.56 -9.40 6.02
CA VAL A 78 -6.20 -9.82 4.65
C VAL A 78 -7.40 -9.66 3.71
N ALA A 79 -7.18 -9.03 2.56
CA ALA A 79 -8.17 -8.93 1.48
C ALA A 79 -7.59 -9.46 0.17
N HIS A 80 -8.43 -10.12 -0.63
CA HIS A 80 -8.07 -10.64 -1.94
C HIS A 80 -8.90 -9.96 -3.03
N ASP A 81 -8.54 -10.16 -4.29
CA ASP A 81 -9.24 -9.57 -5.43
C ASP A 81 -9.25 -8.03 -5.39
N VAL A 82 -8.18 -7.42 -4.86
CA VAL A 82 -8.01 -5.97 -4.76
C VAL A 82 -7.11 -5.47 -5.89
N ASP A 83 -7.70 -4.76 -6.85
CA ASP A 83 -6.96 -4.09 -7.92
C ASP A 83 -6.40 -2.75 -7.42
N ALA A 84 -5.08 -2.60 -7.45
CA ALA A 84 -4.35 -1.40 -7.05
C ALA A 84 -4.80 -0.12 -7.79
N THR A 85 -5.38 -0.25 -8.98
CA THR A 85 -5.85 0.86 -9.82
C THR A 85 -7.30 1.27 -9.57
N SER A 86 -8.02 0.54 -8.71
CA SER A 86 -9.38 0.89 -8.27
C SER A 86 -9.61 0.66 -6.77
N MET A 87 -8.53 0.47 -5.99
CA MET A 87 -8.60 0.07 -4.59
C MET A 87 -9.24 1.12 -3.67
N SER A 88 -9.27 2.40 -4.06
CA SER A 88 -9.91 3.45 -3.23
C SER A 88 -11.42 3.28 -3.10
N GLN A 89 -12.03 2.57 -4.06
CA GLN A 89 -13.45 2.23 -4.06
C GLN A 89 -13.75 0.91 -3.32
N HIS A 90 -12.72 0.16 -2.93
CA HIS A 90 -12.89 -1.15 -2.33
C HIS A 90 -13.61 -1.03 -0.97
N PRO A 91 -14.70 -1.77 -0.69
CA PRO A 91 -15.51 -1.58 0.52
C PRO A 91 -14.76 -1.69 1.85
N LEU A 92 -13.70 -2.51 1.92
CA LEU A 92 -12.86 -2.64 3.11
C LEU A 92 -11.86 -1.48 3.30
N LEU A 93 -11.54 -0.75 2.23
CA LEU A 93 -10.49 0.27 2.21
C LEU A 93 -11.06 1.69 2.14
N ARG A 94 -12.20 1.87 1.48
CA ARG A 94 -12.87 3.18 1.39
C ARG A 94 -13.08 3.76 2.79
N HIS A 95 -12.84 5.06 2.92
CA HIS A 95 -12.91 5.82 4.18
C HIS A 95 -11.87 5.45 5.25
N LYS A 96 -10.82 4.67 4.91
CA LYS A 96 -9.65 4.50 5.77
C LYS A 96 -8.54 5.46 5.37
N SER A 97 -7.72 5.80 6.35
CA SER A 97 -6.43 6.45 6.13
C SER A 97 -5.31 5.56 6.67
N PHE A 98 -4.14 5.62 6.05
CA PHE A 98 -2.97 4.86 6.44
C PHE A 98 -1.76 5.79 6.57
N ASP A 99 -0.93 5.53 7.57
CA ASP A 99 0.37 6.17 7.70
C ASP A 99 1.27 5.73 6.54
N ARG A 100 1.16 4.47 6.09
CA ARG A 100 1.97 3.91 5.00
C ARG A 100 1.13 3.10 4.02
N VAL A 101 1.23 3.42 2.74
CA VAL A 101 0.68 2.61 1.63
C VAL A 101 1.84 2.05 0.81
N VAL A 102 2.04 0.74 0.83
CA VAL A 102 3.25 0.07 0.31
C VAL A 102 2.92 -0.78 -0.90
N PHE A 103 3.65 -0.59 -2.00
CA PHE A 103 3.59 -1.46 -3.18
C PHE A 103 4.99 -1.86 -3.64
N ASN A 104 5.37 -3.09 -3.34
CA ASN A 104 6.72 -3.60 -3.65
C ASN A 104 6.73 -4.28 -5.02
N PHE A 105 7.65 -3.84 -5.88
CA PHE A 105 7.88 -4.38 -7.23
C PHE A 105 6.60 -4.52 -8.06
N PRO A 106 5.80 -3.44 -8.22
CA PRO A 106 4.59 -3.49 -9.04
C PRO A 106 4.87 -4.05 -10.42
N HIS A 107 4.00 -4.93 -10.93
CA HIS A 107 4.18 -5.56 -12.23
C HIS A 107 2.83 -5.81 -12.92
N ALA A 108 2.72 -5.49 -14.20
CA ALA A 108 1.47 -5.55 -14.98
C ALA A 108 1.31 -6.87 -15.74
N GLY A 109 1.89 -7.96 -15.23
CA GLY A 109 1.99 -9.25 -15.93
C GLY A 109 2.94 -9.24 -17.14
N PHE A 110 3.16 -10.39 -17.77
CA PHE A 110 4.11 -10.57 -18.88
C PHE A 110 3.43 -10.61 -20.26
N HIS A 111 3.17 -9.46 -20.86
CA HIS A 111 2.59 -9.36 -22.21
C HIS A 111 3.64 -9.28 -23.32
N PHE A 112 4.74 -8.57 -23.07
CA PHE A 112 5.92 -8.48 -23.93
C PHE A 112 7.21 -8.59 -23.11
N LYS A 113 8.37 -8.41 -23.75
CA LYS A 113 9.66 -8.36 -23.03
C LYS A 113 9.72 -7.12 -22.14
N GLU A 114 10.39 -7.23 -21.00
CA GLU A 114 10.61 -6.14 -20.01
C GLU A 114 11.19 -4.85 -20.60
N SER A 115 11.97 -4.94 -21.68
CA SER A 115 12.55 -3.78 -22.36
C SER A 115 11.71 -3.23 -23.52
N ASP A 116 10.61 -3.91 -23.87
CA ASP A 116 9.68 -3.47 -24.91
C ASP A 116 8.92 -2.24 -24.41
N ILE A 117 8.81 -1.21 -25.26
CA ILE A 117 8.15 0.05 -24.92
C ILE A 117 6.69 -0.19 -24.53
N ARG A 118 6.00 -1.13 -25.18
CA ARG A 118 4.59 -1.44 -24.87
C ARG A 118 4.45 -2.05 -23.48
N GLN A 119 5.39 -2.90 -23.07
CA GLN A 119 5.42 -3.48 -21.73
C GLN A 119 5.71 -2.40 -20.68
N ILE A 120 6.68 -1.53 -20.95
CA ILE A 120 7.01 -0.39 -20.09
C ILE A 120 5.79 0.52 -19.90
N GLU A 121 5.01 0.81 -20.94
CA GLU A 121 3.78 1.62 -20.81
C GLU A 121 2.70 0.93 -19.96
N LEU A 122 2.53 -0.40 -20.05
CA LEU A 122 1.60 -1.13 -19.17
C LEU A 122 2.01 -1.00 -17.70
N HIS A 123 3.31 -1.09 -17.42
CA HIS A 123 3.84 -0.90 -16.07
C HIS A 123 3.65 0.53 -15.55
N ARG A 124 3.92 1.53 -16.40
CA ARG A 124 3.69 2.94 -16.06
C ARG A 124 2.22 3.21 -15.76
N HIS A 125 1.31 2.61 -16.54
CA HIS A 125 -0.12 2.73 -16.30
C HIS A 125 -0.53 2.14 -14.95
N LEU A 126 -0.05 0.94 -14.61
CA LEU A 126 -0.27 0.33 -13.30
C LEU A 126 0.22 1.22 -12.16
N VAL A 127 1.47 1.71 -12.25
CA VAL A 127 2.08 2.55 -11.21
C VAL A 127 1.33 3.87 -11.06
N ARG A 128 0.97 4.54 -12.16
CA ARG A 128 0.18 5.77 -12.13
C ARG A 128 -1.20 5.54 -11.51
N GLY A 129 -1.89 4.47 -11.90
CA GLY A 129 -3.20 4.11 -11.35
C GLY A 129 -3.13 3.82 -9.85
N PHE A 130 -2.10 3.10 -9.40
CA PHE A 130 -1.83 2.90 -7.98
C PHE A 130 -1.60 4.22 -7.24
N LEU A 131 -0.71 5.09 -7.72
CA LEU A 131 -0.40 6.37 -7.08
C LEU A 131 -1.66 7.22 -6.91
N ARG A 132 -2.51 7.28 -7.94
CA ARG A 132 -3.80 7.98 -7.91
C ARG A 132 -4.75 7.44 -6.84
N ASN A 133 -4.83 6.13 -6.65
CA ASN A 133 -5.71 5.54 -5.64
C ASN A 133 -5.09 5.65 -4.24
N ALA A 134 -3.78 5.44 -4.14
CA ALA A 134 -3.06 5.40 -2.87
C ALA A 134 -3.06 6.76 -2.17
N LYS A 135 -3.05 7.87 -2.93
CA LYS A 135 -3.12 9.21 -2.34
C LYS A 135 -4.44 9.48 -1.60
N GLU A 136 -5.54 8.84 -1.99
CA GLU A 136 -6.84 8.99 -1.32
C GLU A 136 -6.84 8.40 0.11
N PHE A 137 -5.82 7.61 0.45
CA PHE A 137 -5.67 7.02 1.78
C PHE A 137 -4.70 7.77 2.70
N LEU A 138 -4.04 8.83 2.23
CA LEU A 138 -3.03 9.51 3.04
C LEU A 138 -3.67 10.57 3.94
N GLY A 139 -3.23 10.62 5.20
CA GLY A 139 -3.35 11.79 6.06
C GLY A 139 -2.16 12.75 5.89
N GLU A 140 -2.07 13.76 6.75
CA GLU A 140 -1.02 14.80 6.72
C GLU A 140 0.41 14.23 6.71
N GLU A 141 0.67 13.18 7.50
CA GLU A 141 1.98 12.52 7.63
C GLU A 141 2.05 11.17 6.88
N GLY A 142 1.07 10.92 6.00
CA GLY A 142 0.96 9.68 5.23
C GLY A 142 2.01 9.60 4.11
N GLU A 143 2.56 8.40 3.89
CA GLU A 143 3.52 8.17 2.81
C GLU A 143 3.11 6.98 1.92
N ILE A 144 3.28 7.15 0.60
CA ILE A 144 3.22 6.06 -0.38
C ILE A 144 4.63 5.55 -0.64
N HIS A 145 4.86 4.26 -0.45
CA HIS A 145 6.15 3.61 -0.64
C HIS A 145 6.10 2.67 -1.85
N ILE A 146 6.95 2.92 -2.84
CA ILE A 146 7.13 2.01 -3.98
C ILE A 146 8.57 1.49 -3.98
N THR A 147 8.75 0.19 -3.79
CA THR A 147 10.07 -0.43 -3.95
C THR A 147 10.23 -0.90 -5.39
N HIS A 148 11.28 -0.45 -6.08
CA HIS A 148 11.50 -0.84 -7.47
C HIS A 148 12.97 -0.86 -7.88
N LYS A 149 13.24 -1.55 -8.99
CA LYS A 149 14.53 -1.58 -9.65
C LYS A 149 14.82 -0.25 -10.34
N THR A 150 16.09 0.15 -10.32
CA THR A 150 16.56 1.46 -10.82
C THR A 150 17.47 1.35 -12.04
N ALA A 151 17.88 0.15 -12.42
CA ALA A 151 18.66 -0.09 -13.64
C ALA A 151 17.75 -0.27 -14.85
N HIS A 152 18.27 -0.05 -16.06
CA HIS A 152 17.55 -0.33 -17.31
C HIS A 152 17.12 -1.82 -17.39
N PRO A 153 15.92 -2.15 -17.89
CA PRO A 153 14.91 -1.25 -18.47
C PRO A 153 13.99 -0.57 -17.44
N PHE A 154 14.02 -1.00 -16.18
CA PHE A 154 13.15 -0.57 -15.10
C PHE A 154 13.22 0.94 -14.81
N SER A 155 14.39 1.56 -15.04
CA SER A 155 14.57 3.01 -14.93
C SER A 155 13.63 3.81 -15.85
N ARG A 156 13.20 3.22 -16.98
CA ARG A 156 12.30 3.86 -17.96
C ARG A 156 10.85 3.94 -17.50
N TRP A 157 10.54 3.39 -16.32
CA TRP A 157 9.22 3.53 -15.74
C TRP A 157 9.01 4.94 -15.15
N GLU A 158 10.10 5.67 -14.89
CA GLU A 158 10.09 7.09 -14.44
C GLU A 158 9.10 7.33 -13.29
N ILE A 159 9.13 6.47 -12.28
CA ILE A 159 8.16 6.44 -11.15
C ILE A 159 8.02 7.81 -10.48
N VAL A 160 9.12 8.56 -10.33
CA VAL A 160 9.10 9.90 -9.74
C VAL A 160 8.32 10.90 -10.60
N GLU A 161 8.42 10.80 -11.92
CA GLU A 161 7.64 11.64 -12.84
C GLU A 161 6.15 11.30 -12.76
N LEU A 162 5.81 10.01 -12.76
CA LEU A 162 4.43 9.55 -12.60
C LEU A 162 3.80 10.03 -11.28
N ALA A 163 4.56 10.01 -10.18
CA ALA A 163 4.10 10.50 -8.88
C ALA A 163 3.82 12.02 -8.93
N ARG A 164 4.73 12.79 -9.52
CA ARG A 164 4.55 14.24 -9.69
C ARG A 164 3.32 14.58 -10.51
N GLU A 165 3.05 13.84 -11.58
CA GLU A 165 1.85 14.03 -12.42
C GLU A 165 0.54 13.77 -11.66
N GLU A 166 0.57 12.93 -10.62
CA GLU A 166 -0.59 12.64 -9.75
C GLU A 166 -0.64 13.53 -8.49
N GLY A 167 0.19 14.57 -8.40
CA GLY A 167 0.19 15.55 -7.31
C GLY A 167 1.02 15.17 -6.08
N LEU A 168 1.94 14.22 -6.22
CA LEU A 168 2.77 13.71 -5.13
C LEU A 168 4.21 14.22 -5.19
N LEU A 169 4.81 14.46 -4.02
CA LEU A 169 6.21 14.88 -3.87
C LEU A 169 7.08 13.71 -3.40
N LEU A 170 8.24 13.51 -4.05
CA LEU A 170 9.26 12.59 -3.56
C LEU A 170 9.94 13.17 -2.31
N LYS A 171 9.83 12.48 -1.17
CA LYS A 171 10.45 12.84 0.11
C LYS A 171 11.84 12.22 0.27
N GLU A 172 11.95 10.93 -0.05
CA GLU A 172 13.16 10.15 0.10
C GLU A 172 13.17 8.97 -0.89
N GLU A 173 14.36 8.46 -1.20
CA GLU A 173 14.52 7.23 -2.00
C GLU A 173 15.72 6.39 -1.51
N PRO A 174 15.65 5.86 -0.27
CA PRO A 174 16.72 5.02 0.26
C PRO A 174 16.95 3.77 -0.59
N ASN A 175 18.18 3.26 -0.56
CA ASN A 175 18.51 1.98 -1.16
C ASN A 175 17.70 0.86 -0.49
N PHE A 176 17.18 -0.05 -1.30
CA PHE A 176 16.49 -1.24 -0.82
C PHE A 176 17.43 -2.44 -0.85
N PHE A 177 17.53 -3.15 0.27
CA PHE A 177 18.29 -4.37 0.38
C PHE A 177 17.42 -5.50 0.91
N LEU A 178 17.34 -6.61 0.18
CA LEU A 178 16.47 -7.73 0.52
C LEU A 178 16.77 -8.30 1.92
N TRP A 179 18.05 -8.36 2.30
CA TRP A 179 18.48 -8.89 3.61
C TRP A 179 18.08 -8.04 4.81
N GLU A 180 17.59 -6.81 4.60
CA GLU A 180 17.04 -5.97 5.68
C GLU A 180 15.65 -6.41 6.12
N TYR A 181 15.02 -7.32 5.37
CA TYR A 181 13.68 -7.85 5.62
C TYR A 181 13.76 -9.37 5.78
N PRO A 182 13.99 -9.87 7.01
CA PRO A 182 14.12 -11.30 7.27
C PRO A 182 12.91 -12.09 6.77
N ASN A 183 13.16 -13.22 6.09
CA ASN A 183 12.15 -14.11 5.50
C ASN A 183 11.28 -13.49 4.39
N TYR A 184 11.54 -12.26 3.95
CA TYR A 184 10.89 -11.72 2.75
C TYR A 184 11.47 -12.38 1.49
N GLU A 185 10.60 -12.93 0.64
CA GLU A 185 10.95 -13.44 -0.67
C GLU A 185 10.27 -12.62 -1.78
N ASN A 186 11.07 -12.04 -2.67
CA ASN A 186 10.53 -11.35 -3.83
C ASN A 186 10.06 -12.36 -4.89
N LYS A 187 8.76 -12.34 -5.23
CA LYS A 187 8.13 -13.29 -6.17
C LYS A 187 7.85 -12.67 -7.53
N ARG A 188 7.92 -13.47 -8.59
CA ARG A 188 7.66 -13.02 -9.98
C ARG A 188 6.22 -12.60 -10.22
N GLY A 189 5.27 -13.09 -9.45
CA GLY A 189 3.88 -12.62 -9.50
C GLY A 189 3.02 -13.25 -10.60
N ASP A 190 3.63 -13.61 -11.74
CA ASP A 190 2.91 -14.00 -12.94
C ASP A 190 3.65 -15.06 -13.78
N GLY A 191 2.91 -15.74 -14.64
CA GLY A 191 3.39 -16.79 -15.54
C GLY A 191 3.64 -18.14 -14.87
N TRP A 192 4.17 -19.10 -15.63
CA TRP A 192 4.41 -20.48 -15.19
C TRP A 192 5.41 -20.61 -14.03
N ASN A 193 6.21 -19.57 -13.78
CA ASN A 193 7.20 -19.51 -12.69
C ASN A 193 6.88 -18.39 -11.71
N SER A 194 5.59 -18.19 -11.38
CA SER A 194 5.12 -17.14 -10.48
C SER A 194 5.77 -17.20 -9.10
N ASP A 195 5.96 -18.40 -8.53
CA ASP A 195 6.63 -18.63 -7.22
C ASP A 195 8.15 -18.40 -7.27
N GLY A 196 8.72 -18.34 -8.46
CA GLY A 196 10.14 -18.10 -8.63
C GLY A 196 10.52 -16.69 -8.19
N THR A 197 11.75 -16.54 -7.67
CA THR A 197 12.31 -15.23 -7.38
C THR A 197 12.87 -14.57 -8.64
N PHE A 198 13.18 -13.27 -8.53
CA PHE A 198 13.91 -12.53 -9.56
C PHE A 198 15.15 -11.83 -8.98
N PRO A 199 16.19 -11.56 -9.79
CA PRO A 199 17.31 -10.74 -9.35
C PRO A 199 16.84 -9.33 -9.01
N VAL A 200 16.99 -8.93 -7.74
CA VAL A 200 16.64 -7.60 -7.25
C VAL A 200 17.57 -6.56 -7.89
N GLY A 201 18.89 -6.73 -7.79
CA GLY A 201 19.86 -5.79 -8.35
C GLY A 201 19.84 -4.43 -7.62
N ALA A 202 20.14 -3.34 -8.34
CA ALA A 202 20.08 -2.00 -7.77
C ALA A 202 18.61 -1.54 -7.62
N CYS A 203 18.15 -1.44 -6.36
CA CYS A 203 16.77 -1.10 -6.02
C CYS A 203 16.71 0.03 -4.99
N ARG A 204 15.59 0.75 -5.03
CA ARG A 204 15.25 1.81 -4.08
C ARG A 204 13.80 1.69 -3.65
N THR A 205 13.50 2.22 -2.47
CA THR A 205 12.12 2.47 -2.03
C THR A 205 11.85 3.96 -2.16
N PHE A 206 11.05 4.35 -3.15
CA PHE A 206 10.60 5.73 -3.33
C PHE A 206 9.50 6.03 -2.32
N LYS A 207 9.63 7.11 -1.56
CA LYS A 207 8.65 7.56 -0.57
C LYS A 207 8.03 8.87 -1.02
N PHE A 208 6.72 8.87 -1.20
CA PHE A 208 5.97 10.01 -1.69
C PHE A 208 4.96 10.51 -0.64
N ALA A 209 4.74 11.81 -0.59
CA ALA A 209 3.70 12.44 0.22
C ALA A 209 2.83 13.36 -0.65
N ILE A 210 1.65 13.72 -0.16
CA ILE A 210 0.78 14.72 -0.80
C ILE A 210 1.50 16.08 -0.81
N THR A 211 1.31 16.85 -1.88
CA THR A 211 1.78 18.24 -1.96
C THR A 211 0.86 19.18 -1.17
N ASP A 212 1.41 20.24 -0.57
CA ASP A 212 0.63 21.21 0.22
C ASP A 212 -0.56 21.82 -0.55
N ASP A 213 -0.50 21.85 -1.89
CA ASP A 213 -1.57 22.36 -2.75
C ASP A 213 -2.84 21.44 -2.72
N ASP A 214 -2.69 20.12 -2.72
CA ASP A 214 -3.82 19.14 -2.71
C ASP A 214 -4.48 19.05 -1.32
N GLN A 215 -3.77 19.45 -0.25
CA GLN A 215 -4.33 19.46 1.12
C GLN A 215 -5.44 20.51 1.28
N SER A 216 -5.36 21.62 0.53
CA SER A 216 -6.35 22.70 0.60
C SER A 216 -7.71 22.28 0.05
N ASP A 217 -7.73 21.52 -1.05
CA ASP A 217 -8.97 21.03 -1.68
C ASP A 217 -9.62 19.91 -0.86
N SER A 218 -8.83 18.96 -0.33
CA SER A 218 -9.38 17.89 0.53
C SER A 218 -9.98 18.42 1.84
N SER A 219 -9.32 19.42 2.45
CA SER A 219 -9.83 20.09 3.65
C SER A 219 -11.11 20.86 3.39
N PHE A 220 -11.21 21.50 2.22
CA PHE A 220 -12.39 22.25 1.81
C PHE A 220 -13.57 21.31 1.53
N GLU A 221 -13.38 20.21 0.82
CA GLU A 221 -14.41 19.19 0.57
C GLU A 221 -14.90 18.55 1.87
N ALA A 222 -14.00 18.20 2.79
CA ALA A 222 -14.36 17.68 4.11
C ALA A 222 -15.19 18.69 4.93
N LEU A 223 -14.88 19.99 4.82
CA LEU A 223 -15.64 21.06 5.47
C LEU A 223 -17.04 21.20 4.85
N ILE A 224 -17.17 21.16 3.53
CA ILE A 224 -18.47 21.20 2.84
C ILE A 224 -19.32 20.00 3.25
N GLN A 225 -18.74 18.80 3.27
CA GLN A 225 -19.48 17.60 3.67
C GLN A 225 -19.92 17.65 5.14
N SER A 226 -19.09 18.19 6.03
CA SER A 226 -19.49 18.42 7.43
C SER A 226 -20.60 19.47 7.55
N LEU A 227 -20.58 20.54 6.76
CA LEU A 227 -21.60 21.58 6.78
C LEU A 227 -22.94 21.07 6.24
N CYS A 228 -22.94 20.33 5.13
CA CYS A 228 -24.14 19.70 4.58
C CYS A 228 -24.80 18.75 5.59
N LEU A 229 -24.02 17.98 6.35
CA LEU A 229 -24.55 17.11 7.41
C LEU A 229 -25.14 17.87 8.61
N THR A 230 -24.73 19.12 8.84
CA THR A 230 -25.31 19.97 9.89
C THR A 230 -26.59 20.67 9.46
N GLU A 231 -26.76 20.95 8.16
CA GLU A 231 -27.98 21.56 7.63
C GLU A 231 -29.18 20.59 7.66
N ASP A 232 -28.94 19.28 7.49
CA ASP A 232 -29.98 18.25 7.59
C ASP A 232 -30.54 18.02 9.02
N ILE A 233 -29.90 18.59 10.06
CA ILE A 233 -30.33 18.45 11.47
C ILE A 233 -31.26 19.61 11.89
N ILE A 234 -31.34 20.69 11.11
CA ILE A 234 -32.04 21.92 11.52
C ILE A 234 -33.52 21.95 11.06
N ASP A 235 -33.96 21.03 10.20
CA ASP A 235 -35.28 21.11 9.55
C ASP A 235 -36.44 20.33 10.22
N ASP A 236 -36.31 19.79 11.44
CA ASP A 236 -37.41 19.05 12.13
C ASP A 236 -38.12 19.82 13.26
N HIS A 237 -37.99 21.14 13.33
CA HIS A 237 -38.76 21.93 14.31
C HIS A 237 -39.40 23.20 13.73
N SER A 238 -40.54 23.02 13.05
CA SER A 238 -41.61 24.02 13.00
C SER A 238 -42.99 23.33 13.02
N LEU A 239 -43.63 23.25 14.18
CA LEU A 239 -44.65 24.19 14.67
C LEU A 239 -45.97 24.13 13.89
N ASN A 240 -46.83 23.16 14.26
CA ASN A 240 -48.28 23.29 14.06
C ASN A 240 -48.88 24.10 15.22
N TYR A 241 -49.15 25.38 14.98
CA TYR A 241 -50.10 26.17 15.75
C TYR A 241 -51.23 26.63 14.81
N LEU A 242 -52.45 26.20 15.17
CA LEU A 242 -53.79 26.49 14.63
C LEU A 242 -54.14 25.93 13.24
#